data_AF-A0A9P6KAE6-F1
#
_entry.id   AF-A0A9P6KAE6-F1
#
_cell.length_a   1.000
_cell.length_b   1.000
_cell.length_c   1.000
_cell.angle_alpha   90.00
_cell.angle_beta   90.00
_cell.angle_gamma   90.00
#
_symmetry.space_group_name_H-M   'P 1'
#
loop_
_entity.id
_entity.type
_entity.pdbx_description
1 polymer ?
#
loop_
_entity_poly.entity_id
_entity_poly.type
_entity_poly.pdbx_seq_one_letter_code
_entity_poly.pdbx_strand_id
1 'polypeptide(L)'
;DEALLRHLNDEQIKLEDEQSIPDDVVLDFEGLENLEDTGLDGAIDFEGGDVNSDPQIMKKHRKHKGTKREKLRVPSDLDRKSEHYRIAKSLSRAQYKYLLDCPLILTLPHQLSVHNVPIHVVHAGIDPLKHIQRQNPWVLENVRNILKDGTPSRKKDKGQAWTTVFNRLHNKRSPAKRDFLMVYGHDAGRALNINRWSIGLDTGCVYGRLLSGYVAETGEVISSPCPVGF
;
A
#
# COMPACT_ATOMS: atom_id res chain seq x y z
N ASP A 1 39.21 -16.51 -0.03
CA ASP A 1 39.31 -17.63 -0.98
C ASP A 1 38.92 -17.09 -2.36
N GLU A 2 39.89 -16.52 -3.06
CA GLU A 2 39.73 -15.78 -4.33
C GLU A 2 39.41 -16.71 -5.52
N ALA A 3 39.70 -18.02 -5.39
CA ALA A 3 39.48 -18.99 -6.45
C ALA A 3 37.98 -19.28 -6.65
N LEU A 4 37.19 -19.26 -5.58
CA LEU A 4 35.75 -19.50 -5.64
C LEU A 4 35.00 -18.36 -6.35
N LEU A 5 35.45 -17.11 -6.14
CA LEU A 5 34.84 -15.93 -6.76
C LEU A 5 35.09 -15.86 -8.27
N ARG A 6 36.25 -16.32 -8.75
CA ARG A 6 36.56 -16.36 -10.18
C ARG A 6 35.73 -17.44 -10.89
N HIS A 7 35.53 -18.59 -10.25
CA HIS A 7 34.72 -19.66 -10.84
C HIS A 7 33.23 -19.29 -10.95
N LEU A 8 32.69 -18.56 -9.98
CA LEU A 8 31.32 -18.05 -10.06
C LEU A 8 31.16 -16.99 -11.16
N ASN A 9 32.16 -16.13 -11.37
CA ASN A 9 32.14 -15.15 -12.45
C ASN A 9 32.21 -15.81 -13.84
N ASP A 10 33.04 -16.84 -14.01
CA ASP A 10 33.18 -17.55 -15.28
C ASP A 10 31.93 -18.37 -15.65
N GLU A 11 31.18 -18.88 -14.66
CA GLU A 11 29.88 -19.53 -14.91
C GLU A 11 28.77 -18.53 -15.23
N GLN A 12 28.82 -17.33 -14.64
CA GLN A 12 27.80 -16.29 -14.88
C GLN A 12 27.93 -15.68 -16.28
N ILE A 13 29.16 -15.48 -16.78
CA ILE A 13 29.42 -15.01 -18.15
C ILE A 13 28.94 -16.01 -19.21
N LYS A 14 29.03 -17.33 -18.94
CA LYS A 14 28.54 -18.35 -19.88
C LYS A 14 27.02 -18.44 -19.99
N LEU A 15 26.29 -17.99 -18.97
CA LEU A 15 24.82 -17.99 -18.97
C LEU A 15 24.23 -16.77 -19.70
N GLU A 16 24.98 -15.68 -19.81
CA GLU A 16 24.54 -14.45 -20.48
C GLU A 16 24.61 -14.54 -22.02
N ASP A 17 25.43 -15.44 -22.58
CA ASP A 17 25.55 -15.63 -24.04
C ASP A 17 24.44 -16.50 -24.66
N GLU A 18 23.61 -17.19 -23.87
CA GLU A 18 22.60 -18.14 -24.37
C GLU A 18 21.15 -17.62 -24.44
N GLN A 19 20.90 -16.33 -24.15
CA GLN A 19 19.55 -15.74 -24.18
C GLN A 19 19.48 -14.44 -24.99
N SER A 20 19.68 -14.52 -26.32
CA SER A 20 19.21 -13.46 -27.22
C SER A 20 17.71 -13.66 -27.51
N ILE A 21 16.88 -12.71 -27.08
CA ILE A 21 15.46 -12.59 -27.46
C ILE A 21 15.42 -11.79 -28.79
N PRO A 22 14.66 -12.20 -29.81
CA PRO A 22 14.66 -11.52 -31.12
C PRO A 22 14.03 -10.12 -31.08
N ASP A 23 14.56 -9.23 -31.92
CA ASP A 23 14.31 -7.77 -31.96
C ASP A 23 12.89 -7.32 -32.42
N ASP A 24 11.91 -8.23 -32.55
CA ASP A 24 10.66 -7.96 -33.26
C ASP A 24 9.39 -7.95 -32.39
N VAL A 25 9.48 -7.63 -31.08
CA VAL A 25 8.27 -7.42 -30.25
C VAL A 25 7.83 -5.96 -30.32
N VAL A 26 7.13 -5.61 -31.40
CA VAL A 26 6.39 -4.36 -31.53
C VAL A 26 5.08 -4.50 -30.73
N LEU A 27 4.93 -3.75 -29.64
CA LEU A 27 3.65 -3.60 -28.94
C LEU A 27 2.78 -2.63 -29.73
N ASP A 28 1.79 -3.19 -30.43
CA ASP A 28 0.75 -2.43 -31.13
C ASP A 28 -0.14 -1.67 -30.11
N PHE A 29 -0.15 -0.34 -30.22
CA PHE A 29 -0.90 0.59 -29.37
C PHE A 29 -2.10 1.22 -30.11
N GLU A 30 -2.55 0.66 -31.24
CA GLU A 30 -3.74 1.13 -31.94
C GLU A 30 -5.01 0.43 -31.44
N GLY A 31 -5.51 0.88 -30.28
CA GLY A 31 -6.79 0.39 -29.76
C GLY A 31 -7.45 1.22 -28.65
N LEU A 32 -6.90 2.38 -28.30
CA LEU A 32 -7.34 3.18 -27.15
C LEU A 32 -7.98 4.53 -27.50
N GLU A 33 -8.26 4.79 -28.78
CA GLU A 33 -9.11 5.90 -29.20
C GLU A 33 -10.48 5.33 -29.59
N ASN A 34 -11.43 5.31 -28.65
CA ASN A 34 -12.89 5.34 -28.85
C ASN A 34 -13.67 4.91 -27.59
N LEU A 35 -13.38 5.53 -26.44
CA LEU A 35 -14.27 5.48 -25.27
C LEU A 35 -14.53 6.89 -24.74
N GLU A 36 -15.08 7.74 -25.61
CA GLU A 36 -15.87 8.89 -25.16
C GLU A 36 -17.33 8.46 -24.99
N ASP A 37 -17.87 8.82 -23.83
CA ASP A 37 -19.30 8.98 -23.56
C ASP A 37 -20.17 7.71 -23.42
N THR A 38 -20.00 7.01 -22.29
CA THR A 38 -21.15 6.37 -21.62
C THR A 38 -21.12 6.73 -20.13
N GLY A 39 -22.01 7.64 -19.72
CA GLY A 39 -22.28 7.92 -18.32
C GLY A 39 -22.67 6.63 -17.57
N LEU A 40 -21.79 6.19 -16.69
CA LEU A 40 -22.03 5.10 -15.76
C LEU A 40 -21.61 5.55 -14.37
N ASP A 41 -22.54 6.20 -13.68
CA ASP A 41 -22.52 6.38 -12.23
C ASP A 41 -22.74 5.01 -11.56
N GLY A 42 -21.72 4.16 -11.60
CA GLY A 42 -21.68 2.87 -10.94
C GLY A 42 -21.22 3.04 -9.49
N ALA A 43 -22.17 3.11 -8.56
CA ALA A 43 -21.90 2.98 -7.13
C ALA A 43 -21.24 1.62 -6.86
N ILE A 44 -20.01 1.63 -6.37
CA ILE A 44 -19.33 0.44 -5.83
C ILE A 44 -19.73 0.35 -4.36
N ASP A 45 -20.62 -0.58 -4.04
CA ASP A 45 -21.03 -0.87 -2.66
C ASP A 45 -19.87 -1.53 -1.91
N PHE A 46 -19.22 -0.78 -1.01
CA PHE A 46 -18.25 -1.33 -0.07
C PHE A 46 -19.00 -1.73 1.22
N GLU A 47 -19.40 -3.00 1.32
CA GLU A 47 -19.96 -3.55 2.56
C GLU A 47 -18.86 -3.73 3.62
N GLY A 48 -18.60 -2.66 4.36
CA GLY A 48 -17.91 -2.70 5.65
C GLY A 48 -18.90 -3.01 6.77
N GLY A 49 -19.04 -4.29 7.14
CA GLY A 49 -19.87 -4.70 8.26
C GLY A 49 -19.25 -4.36 9.61
N ASP A 50 -19.77 -3.32 10.27
CA ASP A 50 -19.56 -3.09 11.71
C ASP A 50 -20.74 -3.72 12.48
N VAL A 51 -20.46 -4.85 13.13
CA VAL A 51 -21.37 -5.48 14.09
C VAL A 51 -21.25 -4.78 15.45
N ASN A 52 -22.19 -3.89 15.76
CA ASN A 52 -22.73 -3.65 17.11
C ASN A 52 -23.76 -2.51 17.11
N SER A 53 -25.06 -2.83 17.16
CA SER A 53 -26.07 -1.97 17.81
C SER A 53 -27.34 -2.77 18.10
N ASP A 54 -27.67 -2.91 19.39
CA ASP A 54 -28.95 -3.41 19.89
C ASP A 54 -30.01 -2.29 19.73
N PRO A 55 -31.25 -2.56 19.24
CA PRO A 55 -32.20 -1.52 18.86
C PRO A 55 -33.12 -1.18 20.04
N GLN A 56 -33.60 0.08 20.15
CA GLN A 56 -35.02 0.42 20.38
C GLN A 56 -35.25 1.94 20.47
N ILE A 57 -36.45 2.33 20.00
CA ILE A 57 -37.26 3.53 20.29
C ILE A 57 -37.20 4.72 19.30
N MET A 58 -38.14 4.65 18.35
CA MET A 58 -38.60 5.72 17.46
C MET A 58 -39.42 6.78 18.21
N LYS A 59 -39.25 8.08 17.91
CA LYS A 59 -40.34 9.07 17.99
C LYS A 59 -40.30 10.05 16.80
N LYS A 60 -41.45 10.13 16.13
CA LYS A 60 -41.79 10.93 14.93
C LYS A 60 -41.81 12.43 15.25
N HIS A 61 -41.38 13.30 14.33
CA HIS A 61 -42.04 14.61 14.12
C HIS A 61 -41.90 15.18 12.69
N ARG A 62 -42.97 15.91 12.33
CA ARG A 62 -43.48 16.56 11.10
C ARG A 62 -42.50 17.09 10.03
N LYS A 63 -42.92 16.90 8.77
CA LYS A 63 -42.33 17.41 7.51
C LYS A 63 -42.47 18.93 7.37
N HIS A 64 -41.41 19.59 6.90
CA HIS A 64 -41.48 20.83 6.12
C HIS A 64 -40.99 20.56 4.69
N LYS A 65 -41.83 20.92 3.70
CA LYS A 65 -41.55 20.81 2.27
C LYS A 65 -40.67 22.00 1.86
N GLY A 66 -39.35 21.82 1.90
CA GLY A 66 -38.40 22.59 1.10
C GLY A 66 -38.00 21.77 -0.13
N THR A 67 -37.80 22.42 -1.26
CA THR A 67 -37.31 21.84 -2.53
C THR A 67 -36.17 20.85 -2.23
N LYS A 68 -36.36 19.56 -2.56
CA LYS A 68 -35.38 18.49 -2.35
C LYS A 68 -34.15 18.78 -3.21
N ARG A 69 -33.20 19.53 -2.66
CA ARG A 69 -31.80 19.43 -3.05
C ARG A 69 -31.43 17.97 -2.79
N GLU A 70 -31.10 17.25 -3.85
CA GLU A 70 -30.57 15.90 -3.78
C GLU A 70 -29.50 15.90 -2.68
N LYS A 71 -29.74 15.13 -1.60
CA LYS A 71 -28.79 15.09 -0.49
C LYS A 71 -27.51 14.54 -1.08
N LEU A 72 -26.49 15.38 -1.24
CA LEU A 72 -25.13 14.93 -1.54
C LEU A 72 -24.87 13.72 -0.63
N ARG A 73 -24.56 12.57 -1.23
CA ARG A 73 -24.17 11.35 -0.53
C ARG A 73 -22.80 11.58 0.09
N VAL A 74 -22.79 12.33 1.19
CA VAL A 74 -21.61 12.55 2.01
C VAL A 74 -21.50 11.37 2.98
N PRO A 75 -20.32 10.73 3.10
CA PRO A 75 -20.08 9.71 4.11
C PRO A 75 -20.50 10.19 5.50
N SER A 76 -21.13 9.32 6.28
CA SER A 76 -21.72 9.68 7.58
C SER A 76 -20.69 10.14 8.61
N ASP A 77 -19.44 9.74 8.43
CA ASP A 77 -18.27 10.06 9.24
C ASP A 77 -17.57 11.37 8.83
N LEU A 78 -17.95 11.99 7.71
CA LEU A 78 -17.38 13.26 7.28
C LEU A 78 -18.05 14.44 8.00
N ASP A 79 -17.50 14.82 9.14
CA ASP A 79 -17.88 16.06 9.83
C ASP A 79 -17.59 17.26 8.92
N ARG A 80 -18.65 17.99 8.54
CA ARG A 80 -18.58 19.18 7.68
C ARG A 80 -17.76 20.33 8.26
N LYS A 81 -17.46 20.29 9.56
CA LYS A 81 -16.60 21.27 10.24
C LYS A 81 -15.15 20.81 10.36
N SER A 82 -14.86 19.54 10.10
CA SER A 82 -13.51 18.98 10.16
C SER A 82 -12.58 19.62 9.14
N GLU A 83 -11.29 19.56 9.43
CA GLU A 83 -10.25 19.92 8.48
C GLU A 83 -10.28 19.04 7.22
N HIS A 84 -10.52 17.74 7.39
CA HIS A 84 -10.66 16.80 6.27
C HIS A 84 -11.77 17.21 5.29
N TYR A 85 -12.92 17.69 5.78
CA TYR A 85 -13.98 18.20 4.90
C TYR A 85 -13.51 19.42 4.11
N ARG A 86 -12.74 20.33 4.72
CA ARG A 86 -12.23 21.53 4.02
C ARG A 86 -11.23 21.13 2.94
N ILE A 87 -10.32 20.21 3.24
CA ILE A 87 -9.36 19.67 2.28
C ILE A 87 -10.09 19.01 1.12
N ALA A 88 -11.03 18.10 1.40
CA ALA A 88 -11.81 17.41 0.38
C ALA A 88 -12.57 18.40 -0.52
N LYS A 89 -13.11 19.47 0.05
CA LYS A 89 -13.80 20.52 -0.71
C LYS A 89 -12.84 21.36 -1.57
N SER A 90 -11.59 21.53 -1.15
CA SER A 90 -10.58 22.30 -1.89
C SER A 90 -9.84 21.51 -2.97
N LEU A 91 -10.00 20.19 -3.02
CA LEU A 91 -9.35 19.36 -4.04
C LEU A 91 -9.79 19.81 -5.44
N SER A 92 -8.81 20.06 -6.30
CA SER A 92 -9.06 20.25 -7.72
C SER A 92 -9.47 18.91 -8.36
N ARG A 93 -10.11 18.96 -9.54
CA ARG A 93 -10.44 17.74 -10.30
C ARG A 93 -9.20 16.91 -10.62
N ALA A 94 -8.08 17.58 -10.93
CA ALA A 94 -6.82 16.90 -11.23
C ALA A 94 -6.24 16.19 -10.00
N GLN A 95 -6.28 16.83 -8.82
CA GLN A 95 -5.83 16.20 -7.56
C GLN A 95 -6.73 15.03 -7.17
N TYR A 96 -8.05 15.19 -7.31
CA TYR A 96 -8.99 14.09 -7.07
C TYR A 96 -8.72 12.90 -7.99
N LYS A 97 -8.56 13.15 -9.30
CA LYS A 97 -8.22 12.08 -10.26
C LYS A 97 -6.90 11.41 -9.93
N TYR A 98 -5.86 12.19 -9.60
CA TYR A 98 -4.57 11.63 -9.19
C TYR A 98 -4.71 10.67 -8.00
N LEU A 99 -5.49 11.04 -6.98
CA LEU A 99 -5.72 10.16 -5.82
C LEU A 99 -6.49 8.88 -6.18
N LEU A 100 -7.44 8.95 -7.12
CA LEU A 100 -8.16 7.76 -7.60
C LEU A 100 -7.26 6.80 -8.40
N ASP A 101 -6.29 7.33 -9.13
CA ASP A 101 -5.38 6.54 -9.96
C ASP A 101 -4.25 5.86 -9.14
N CYS A 102 -4.08 6.23 -7.86
CA CYS A 102 -3.08 5.64 -6.98
C CYS A 102 -3.41 4.16 -6.65
N PRO A 103 -2.50 3.21 -6.91
CA PRO A 103 -2.73 1.81 -6.59
C PRO A 103 -2.58 1.55 -5.08
N LEU A 104 -3.31 0.55 -4.57
CA LEU A 104 -3.14 0.08 -3.19
C LEU A 104 -1.83 -0.69 -2.97
N ILE A 105 -1.34 -1.35 -4.02
CA ILE A 105 -0.04 -2.03 -4.05
C ILE A 105 0.66 -1.65 -5.35
N LEU A 106 1.82 -1.03 -5.24
CA LEU A 106 2.71 -0.83 -6.38
C LEU A 106 3.74 -1.97 -6.40
N THR A 107 3.94 -2.60 -7.57
CA THR A 107 4.92 -3.69 -7.73
C THR A 107 6.07 -3.22 -8.61
N LEU A 108 7.29 -3.27 -8.07
CA LEU A 108 8.51 -3.10 -8.85
C LEU A 108 9.05 -4.46 -9.28
N PRO A 109 9.58 -4.56 -10.50
CA PRO A 109 10.10 -5.80 -11.05
C PRO A 109 11.35 -6.26 -10.29
N HIS A 110 11.62 -7.57 -10.32
CA HIS A 110 12.67 -8.18 -9.50
C HIS A 110 14.09 -7.72 -9.86
N GLN A 111 14.29 -7.31 -11.11
CA GLN A 111 15.57 -6.84 -11.64
C GLN A 111 16.06 -5.54 -10.97
N LEU A 112 15.15 -4.73 -10.43
CA LEU A 112 15.50 -3.52 -9.69
C LEU A 112 15.86 -3.81 -8.23
N SER A 113 15.63 -5.03 -7.75
CA SER A 113 15.82 -5.39 -6.34
C SER A 113 17.18 -6.04 -6.14
N VAL A 114 17.92 -5.57 -5.12
CA VAL A 114 19.18 -6.19 -4.65
C VAL A 114 19.06 -7.68 -4.29
N HIS A 115 17.85 -8.19 -4.12
CA HIS A 115 17.59 -9.58 -3.77
C HIS A 115 17.06 -10.42 -4.95
N ASN A 116 16.98 -9.84 -6.14
CA ASN A 116 16.39 -10.47 -7.33
C ASN A 116 14.98 -11.05 -7.06
N VAL A 117 14.20 -10.33 -6.27
CA VAL A 117 12.78 -10.62 -5.98
C VAL A 117 11.96 -9.34 -6.16
N PRO A 118 10.69 -9.43 -6.60
CA PRO A 118 9.85 -8.24 -6.75
C PRO A 118 9.73 -7.46 -5.43
N ILE A 119 9.52 -6.16 -5.55
CA ILE A 119 9.26 -5.27 -4.41
C ILE A 119 7.80 -4.86 -4.46
N HIS A 120 7.07 -5.09 -3.37
CA HIS A 120 5.71 -4.59 -3.20
C HIS A 120 5.72 -3.41 -2.24
N VAL A 121 5.21 -2.28 -2.71
CA VAL A 121 5.06 -1.04 -1.94
C VAL A 121 3.60 -0.89 -1.54
N VAL A 122 3.35 -0.68 -0.25
CA VAL A 122 2.02 -0.52 0.34
C VAL A 122 2.01 0.61 1.35
N HIS A 123 0.87 1.29 1.55
CA HIS A 123 0.78 2.37 2.54
C HIS A 123 1.12 1.89 3.97
N ALA A 124 0.38 0.90 4.49
CA ALA A 124 0.54 0.42 5.87
C ALA A 124 1.22 -0.95 5.97
N GLY A 125 0.67 -1.96 5.30
CA GLY A 125 1.17 -3.33 5.42
C GLY A 125 0.26 -4.34 4.78
N ILE A 126 0.45 -5.63 5.09
CA ILE A 126 -0.38 -6.71 4.57
C ILE A 126 -0.85 -7.64 5.70
N ASP A 127 -1.86 -8.45 5.43
CA ASP A 127 -2.16 -9.65 6.19
C ASP A 127 -1.12 -10.74 5.82
N PRO A 128 -0.20 -11.11 6.72
CA PRO A 128 0.88 -12.07 6.42
C PRO A 128 0.39 -13.49 6.15
N LEU A 129 -0.86 -13.80 6.48
CA LEU A 129 -1.45 -15.13 6.28
C LEU A 129 -2.16 -15.25 4.91
N LYS A 130 -2.29 -14.15 4.16
CA LYS A 130 -2.93 -14.11 2.85
C LYS A 130 -1.93 -13.91 1.72
N HIS A 131 -2.27 -14.41 0.55
CA HIS A 131 -1.51 -14.16 -0.67
C HIS A 131 -1.59 -12.68 -1.05
N ILE A 132 -0.57 -12.13 -1.70
CA ILE A 132 -0.50 -10.70 -2.06
C ILE A 132 -1.69 -10.26 -2.92
N GLN A 133 -2.14 -11.12 -3.85
CA GLN A 133 -3.30 -10.87 -4.72
C GLN A 133 -4.67 -11.01 -4.02
N ARG A 134 -4.70 -11.42 -2.74
CA ARG A 134 -5.94 -11.67 -1.97
C ARG A 134 -5.99 -10.83 -0.69
N GLN A 135 -5.30 -9.70 -0.70
CA GLN A 135 -5.29 -8.76 0.41
C GLN A 135 -6.62 -8.00 0.48
N ASN A 136 -7.03 -7.66 1.71
CA ASN A 136 -8.19 -6.79 1.92
C ASN A 136 -7.71 -5.32 1.87
N PRO A 137 -8.32 -4.44 1.06
CA PRO A 137 -7.96 -3.02 0.97
C PRO A 137 -7.84 -2.32 2.33
N TRP A 138 -8.76 -2.59 3.25
CA TRP A 138 -8.73 -2.00 4.58
C TRP A 138 -7.45 -2.36 5.34
N VAL A 139 -6.95 -3.60 5.20
CA VAL A 139 -5.71 -4.05 5.83
C VAL A 139 -4.52 -3.31 5.23
N LEU A 140 -4.49 -3.16 3.90
CA LEU A 140 -3.42 -2.48 3.16
C LEU A 140 -3.17 -1.05 3.64
N GLU A 141 -4.23 -0.36 4.04
CA GLU A 141 -4.19 1.03 4.47
C GLU A 141 -4.09 1.20 5.98
N ASN A 142 -4.44 0.20 6.79
CA ASN A 142 -4.65 0.43 8.22
C ASN A 142 -3.81 -0.44 9.16
N VAL A 143 -3.30 -1.59 8.72
CA VAL A 143 -2.73 -2.59 9.64
C VAL A 143 -1.50 -2.08 10.39
N ARG A 144 -1.44 -2.39 11.69
CA ARG A 144 -0.25 -2.17 12.54
C ARG A 144 0.17 -3.47 13.21
N ASN A 145 -0.79 -4.21 13.76
CA ASN A 145 -0.57 -5.47 14.45
C ASN A 145 -1.44 -6.61 13.90
N ILE A 146 -1.05 -7.83 14.21
CA ILE A 146 -1.82 -9.07 14.07
C ILE A 146 -2.15 -9.57 15.47
N LEU A 147 -3.43 -9.80 15.74
CA LEU A 147 -3.92 -10.33 17.01
C LEU A 147 -3.59 -11.82 17.16
N LYS A 148 -3.85 -12.39 18.35
CA LYS A 148 -3.50 -13.78 18.66
C LYS A 148 -4.25 -14.81 17.81
N ASP A 149 -5.46 -14.46 17.38
CA ASP A 149 -6.32 -15.24 16.49
C ASP A 149 -5.96 -15.08 15.01
N GLY A 150 -4.95 -14.27 14.68
CA GLY A 150 -4.54 -13.97 13.30
C GLY A 150 -5.25 -12.75 12.71
N THR A 151 -6.17 -12.10 13.42
CA THR A 151 -6.93 -10.96 12.90
C THR A 151 -6.03 -9.71 12.74
N PRO A 152 -6.00 -9.06 11.56
CA PRO A 152 -5.32 -7.78 11.39
C PRO A 152 -5.98 -6.67 12.22
N SER A 153 -5.16 -5.81 12.82
CA SER A 153 -5.60 -4.71 13.67
C SER A 153 -4.89 -3.42 13.30
N ARG A 154 -5.67 -2.34 13.20
CA ARG A 154 -5.15 -0.96 13.07
C ARG A 154 -4.56 -0.41 14.36
N LYS A 155 -4.81 -1.07 15.50
CA LYS A 155 -4.30 -0.66 16.82
C LYS A 155 -2.99 -1.37 17.12
N LYS A 156 -2.16 -0.72 17.96
CA LYS A 156 -0.84 -1.22 18.37
C LYS A 156 -0.78 -1.79 19.79
N ASP A 157 -1.87 -1.68 20.55
CA ASP A 157 -1.94 -2.03 21.98
C ASP A 157 -2.01 -3.54 22.24
N LYS A 158 -2.46 -4.34 21.26
CA LYS A 158 -2.60 -5.79 21.37
C LYS A 158 -1.99 -6.50 20.16
N GLY A 159 -1.60 -7.75 20.37
CA GLY A 159 -1.01 -8.58 19.32
C GLY A 159 0.47 -8.27 19.07
N GLN A 160 0.95 -8.66 17.90
CA GLN A 160 2.35 -8.46 17.47
C GLN A 160 2.38 -7.60 16.21
N ALA A 161 3.47 -6.89 15.95
CA ALA A 161 3.62 -6.14 14.70
C ALA A 161 3.44 -7.08 13.49
N TRP A 162 2.70 -6.63 12.47
CA TRP A 162 2.48 -7.46 11.28
C TRP A 162 3.79 -7.84 10.60
N THR A 163 4.77 -6.95 10.64
CA THR A 163 6.10 -7.12 10.07
C THR A 163 6.88 -8.23 10.77
N THR A 164 6.74 -8.36 12.09
CA THR A 164 7.35 -9.47 12.86
C THR A 164 6.77 -10.81 12.42
N VAL A 165 5.45 -10.88 12.24
CA VAL A 165 4.78 -12.10 11.77
C VAL A 165 5.20 -12.42 10.33
N PHE A 166 5.18 -11.41 9.45
CA PHE A 166 5.58 -11.52 8.06
C PHE A 166 7.02 -12.03 7.90
N ASN A 167 8.00 -11.35 8.50
CA ASN A 167 9.40 -11.76 8.40
C ASN A 167 9.65 -13.16 8.98
N ARG A 168 8.97 -13.53 10.08
CA ARG A 168 9.07 -14.86 10.66
C ARG A 168 8.54 -15.94 9.70
N LEU A 169 7.41 -15.70 9.03
CA LEU A 169 6.86 -16.64 8.06
C LEU A 169 7.75 -16.74 6.82
N HIS A 170 8.24 -15.60 6.32
CA HIS A 170 9.11 -15.52 5.14
C HIS A 170 10.46 -16.20 5.37
N ASN A 171 11.05 -16.03 6.56
CA ASN A 171 12.31 -16.69 6.94
C ASN A 171 12.19 -18.22 7.05
N LYS A 172 10.99 -18.76 7.25
CA LYS A 172 10.75 -20.21 7.27
C LYS A 172 10.57 -20.82 5.88
N ARG A 173 10.43 -20.00 4.83
CA ARG A 173 10.29 -20.48 3.46
C ARG A 173 11.65 -20.98 2.94
N SER A 174 11.62 -21.99 2.07
CA SER A 174 12.84 -22.43 1.39
C SER A 174 13.42 -21.29 0.54
N PRO A 175 14.74 -21.20 0.36
CA PRO A 175 15.35 -20.13 -0.46
C PRO A 175 14.76 -19.99 -1.86
N ALA A 176 14.38 -21.11 -2.49
CA ALA A 176 13.73 -21.16 -3.81
C ALA A 176 12.26 -20.68 -3.82
N LYS A 177 11.65 -20.40 -2.66
CA LYS A 177 10.26 -19.94 -2.49
C LYS A 177 10.18 -18.58 -1.80
N ARG A 178 11.21 -17.76 -1.98
CA ARG A 178 11.22 -16.40 -1.48
C ARG A 178 10.53 -15.52 -2.50
N ASP A 179 9.47 -14.86 -2.08
CA ASP A 179 8.52 -14.31 -3.05
C ASP A 179 8.77 -12.83 -3.33
N PHE A 180 8.99 -11.98 -2.31
CA PHE A 180 9.10 -10.53 -2.48
C PHE A 180 9.70 -9.82 -1.26
N LEU A 181 10.13 -8.56 -1.47
CA LEU A 181 10.43 -7.56 -0.46
C LEU A 181 9.21 -6.64 -0.25
N MET A 182 8.89 -6.30 1.00
CA MET A 182 7.86 -5.32 1.33
C MET A 182 8.46 -3.96 1.68
N VAL A 183 7.95 -2.87 1.09
CA VAL A 183 8.28 -1.50 1.49
C VAL A 183 6.99 -0.79 1.93
N TYR A 184 7.00 -0.11 3.07
CA TYR A 184 5.77 0.44 3.67
C TYR A 184 6.01 1.68 4.54
N GLY A 185 4.91 2.34 4.95
CA GLY A 185 4.91 3.51 5.83
C GLY A 185 3.91 3.41 6.99
N HIS A 186 3.06 4.44 7.17
CA HIS A 186 1.91 4.55 8.10
C HIS A 186 2.19 4.56 9.62
N ASP A 187 3.18 3.80 10.07
CA ASP A 187 3.46 3.60 11.48
C ASP A 187 4.63 4.43 12.00
N ALA A 188 4.54 5.77 11.88
CA ALA A 188 5.49 6.74 12.44
C ALA A 188 5.85 6.50 13.92
N GLY A 189 4.97 5.82 14.67
CA GLY A 189 5.22 5.43 16.05
C GLY A 189 6.33 4.37 16.21
N ARG A 190 6.64 3.62 15.15
CA ARG A 190 7.74 2.64 15.10
C ARG A 190 9.00 3.17 14.44
N ALA A 191 8.95 4.37 13.86
CA ALA A 191 10.06 4.98 13.11
C ALA A 191 10.59 4.06 11.99
N LEU A 192 11.84 4.26 11.59
CA LEU A 192 12.51 3.43 10.60
C LEU A 192 12.58 1.97 11.08
N ASN A 193 12.07 1.04 10.27
CA ASN A 193 11.96 -0.37 10.65
C ASN A 193 12.50 -1.28 9.55
N ILE A 194 13.78 -1.61 9.63
CA ILE A 194 14.49 -2.43 8.63
C ILE A 194 14.55 -3.88 9.10
N ASN A 195 13.98 -4.77 8.29
CA ASN A 195 14.08 -6.21 8.45
C ASN A 195 14.49 -6.83 7.11
N ARG A 196 14.91 -8.10 7.13
CA ARG A 196 15.37 -8.84 5.95
C ARG A 196 14.38 -8.79 4.77
N TRP A 197 13.07 -8.89 5.03
CA TRP A 197 12.03 -8.93 3.99
C TRP A 197 11.06 -7.76 4.04
N SER A 198 11.28 -6.79 4.93
CA SER A 198 10.39 -5.64 5.02
C SER A 198 11.10 -4.38 5.48
N ILE A 199 10.83 -3.26 4.82
CA ILE A 199 11.43 -1.95 5.09
C ILE A 199 10.31 -0.94 5.36
N GLY A 200 10.22 -0.49 6.61
CA GLY A 200 9.31 0.58 7.02
C GLY A 200 10.01 1.93 6.98
N LEU A 201 9.51 2.87 6.18
CA LEU A 201 10.11 4.18 5.90
C LEU A 201 9.44 5.35 6.64
N ASP A 202 8.37 5.11 7.39
CA ASP A 202 7.68 6.17 8.11
C ASP A 202 8.45 6.59 9.37
N THR A 203 9.40 7.50 9.15
CA THR A 203 10.18 8.16 10.20
C THR A 203 9.46 9.35 10.83
N GLY A 204 8.25 9.69 10.40
CA GLY A 204 7.44 10.74 11.00
C GLY A 204 7.86 12.17 10.64
N CYS A 205 8.16 12.43 9.36
CA CYS A 205 8.58 13.75 8.87
C CYS A 205 7.67 14.90 9.34
N VAL A 206 6.35 14.73 9.27
CA VAL A 206 5.36 15.74 9.69
C VAL A 206 5.46 16.12 11.18
N TYR A 207 6.09 15.27 11.99
CA TYR A 207 6.36 15.50 13.41
C TYR A 207 7.74 16.14 13.65
N GLY A 208 8.36 16.72 12.62
CA GLY A 208 9.69 17.35 12.71
C GLY A 208 10.84 16.36 12.83
N ARG A 209 10.66 15.12 12.37
CA ARG A 209 11.69 14.07 12.38
C ARG A 209 12.41 14.02 11.03
N LEU A 210 12.43 12.86 10.38
CA LEU A 210 13.10 12.63 9.11
C LEU A 210 12.09 12.26 8.03
N LEU A 211 12.45 12.50 6.77
CA LEU A 211 11.87 11.89 5.59
C LEU A 211 12.85 10.83 5.06
N SER A 212 12.43 9.58 5.03
CA SER A 212 13.25 8.46 4.56
C SER A 212 12.79 7.93 3.21
N GLY A 213 13.76 7.50 2.40
CA GLY A 213 13.55 6.81 1.12
C GLY A 213 14.40 5.55 1.03
N TYR A 214 13.98 4.62 0.19
CA TYR A 214 14.71 3.39 -0.13
C TYR A 214 15.12 3.41 -1.60
N VAL A 215 16.40 3.19 -1.86
CA VAL A 215 16.95 3.06 -3.21
C VAL A 215 16.92 1.56 -3.57
N ALA A 216 16.06 1.18 -4.53
CA ALA A 216 15.77 -0.22 -4.82
C ALA A 216 17.02 -0.97 -5.33
N GLU A 217 17.78 -0.30 -6.19
CA GLU A 217 18.92 -0.84 -6.93
C GLU A 217 20.14 -1.07 -6.05
N THR A 218 20.33 -0.25 -5.00
CA THR A 218 21.48 -0.34 -4.08
C THR A 218 21.09 -0.94 -2.73
N GLY A 219 19.79 -0.95 -2.40
CA GLY A 219 19.29 -1.38 -1.10
C GLY A 219 19.53 -0.36 0.01
N GLU A 220 19.98 0.85 -0.32
CA GLU A 220 20.28 1.89 0.67
C GLU A 220 19.01 2.59 1.17
N VAL A 221 19.02 2.94 2.46
CA VAL A 221 18.01 3.80 3.07
C VAL A 221 18.63 5.17 3.32
N ILE A 222 18.09 6.19 2.69
CA ILE A 222 18.55 7.58 2.80
C ILE A 222 17.50 8.37 3.58
N SER A 223 17.95 9.29 4.45
CA SER A 223 17.03 10.12 5.26
C SER A 223 17.48 11.57 5.29
N SER A 224 16.53 12.49 5.27
CA SER A 224 16.76 13.93 5.39
C SER A 224 15.94 14.53 6.55
N PRO A 225 16.47 15.50 7.31
CA PRO A 225 15.71 16.22 8.33
C PRO A 225 14.50 16.97 7.76
N CYS A 226 13.40 16.96 8.50
CA CYS A 226 12.19 17.71 8.15
C CYS A 226 12.03 18.98 8.98
N PRO A 227 11.35 20.01 8.45
CA PRO A 227 11.01 21.21 9.21
C PRO A 227 10.20 20.88 10.46
N VAL A 228 10.43 21.66 11.54
CA VAL A 228 9.62 21.63 12.74
C VAL A 228 8.47 22.63 12.61
N GLY A 229 7.23 22.16 12.77
CA GLY A 229 6.03 23.01 12.85
C GLY A 229 5.23 23.13 11.55
N PHE A 230 4.06 22.51 11.55
CA PHE A 230 2.92 22.85 10.69
C PHE A 230 1.76 23.25 11.61
#